data_AF-A0A5N6GEJ5-F1
#
_entry.id   AF-A0A5N6GEJ5-F1
#
_cell.length_a   1.000
_cell.length_b   1.000
_cell.length_c   1.000
_cell.angle_alpha   90.00
_cell.angle_beta   90.00
_cell.angle_gamma   90.00
#
_symmetry.space_group_name_H-M   'P 1'
#
loop_
_entity.id
_entity.type
_entity.pdbx_description
1 polymer ?
#
loop_
_entity_poly.entity_id
_entity_poly.type
_entity_poly.pdbx_seq_one_letter_code
_entity_poly.pdbx_strand_id
1 'polypeptide(L)'
;MPPSRESIQNRGDEDEVCPVCKSSRYLNPDMHFLINPECYHKMCESCVDRIFSSGPANCPVAGCHKTLRKNKFRKQTFEDIHVEREVDIRRRVMQILNRREEEFDSKRAWDDFLEQREEIIANLVHGTDVAKTESDLQKYAQENMRSIRTNQALEAEEASSFQERQTQEQERARLRRQAIRQEYENERREILAGREDVLTRLAAGRPSDAAAIAREGQKVLLKKSSARRSEEERIRQKQAALRSSDARKAGQGRLPTDKAGDAGDTGLIKGLKRIKTPEPEKPYDPFGGMAPGKRDYYTLQDFYPSSYLDPIRQDTRMQAGGYDLREYYSRTLLEAFAGLGCFVDEEVSQRDATNTLDTPEPVASEGAAMAATSSGPAGSV
;
A
#
# COMPACT_ATOMS: atom_id res chain seq x y z
N MET A 1 3.52 -29.30 31.68
CA MET A 1 2.61 -28.22 31.28
C MET A 1 3.19 -26.92 31.80
N PRO A 2 3.44 -25.92 30.95
CA PRO A 2 3.87 -24.62 31.44
C PRO A 2 2.68 -23.93 32.13
N PRO A 3 2.89 -23.19 33.22
CA PRO A 3 1.80 -22.50 33.91
C PRO A 3 1.17 -21.43 33.01
N SER A 4 -0.15 -21.30 33.13
CA SER A 4 -0.97 -20.30 32.43
C SER A 4 -0.43 -18.90 32.69
N ARG A 5 -0.27 -18.17 31.59
CA ARG A 5 0.28 -16.82 31.46
C ARG A 5 -0.65 -15.72 32.03
N GLU A 6 -1.58 -16.09 32.90
CA GLU A 6 -2.68 -15.24 33.42
C GLU A 6 -2.38 -14.68 34.82
N SER A 7 -1.21 -14.99 35.39
CA SER A 7 -0.83 -14.57 36.74
C SER A 7 0.15 -13.39 36.76
N ILE A 8 0.06 -12.50 35.77
CA ILE A 8 0.77 -11.21 35.80
C ILE A 8 -0.16 -10.18 36.46
N GLN A 9 -0.12 -10.18 37.79
CA GLN A 9 -0.27 -8.99 38.64
C GLN A 9 -1.51 -8.08 38.39
N ASN A 10 -2.71 -8.61 38.65
CA ASN A 10 -3.90 -7.80 38.99
C ASN A 10 -3.75 -7.18 40.39
N ARG A 11 -2.79 -6.26 40.59
CA ARG A 11 -2.61 -5.53 41.86
C ARG A 11 -3.50 -4.27 41.97
N GLY A 12 -4.29 -3.95 40.93
CA GLY A 12 -5.25 -2.84 40.91
C GLY A 12 -6.74 -3.25 41.02
N ASP A 13 -7.02 -4.55 41.16
CA ASP A 13 -8.36 -5.13 41.01
C ASP A 13 -9.30 -4.99 42.24
N GLU A 14 -8.83 -4.43 43.36
CA GLU A 14 -9.54 -4.56 44.64
C GLU A 14 -10.66 -3.51 44.87
N ASP A 15 -10.72 -2.45 44.06
CA ASP A 15 -11.64 -1.32 44.28
C ASP A 15 -12.70 -1.12 43.18
N GLU A 16 -12.81 -2.03 42.20
CA GLU A 16 -13.85 -1.93 41.16
C GLU A 16 -15.22 -2.34 41.71
N VAL A 17 -15.95 -1.36 42.23
CA VAL A 17 -17.29 -1.49 42.80
C VAL A 17 -18.32 -0.92 41.83
N CYS A 18 -19.37 -1.69 41.55
CA CYS A 18 -20.48 -1.16 40.76
C CYS A 18 -21.26 -0.09 41.55
N PRO A 19 -21.51 1.11 41.00
CA PRO A 19 -22.22 2.18 41.72
C PRO A 19 -23.69 1.86 42.04
N VAL A 20 -24.31 0.91 41.32
CA VAL A 20 -25.74 0.58 41.48
C VAL A 20 -25.95 -0.56 42.47
N CYS A 21 -25.26 -1.69 42.29
CA CYS A 21 -25.43 -2.86 43.16
C CYS A 21 -24.36 -2.99 44.24
N LYS A 22 -23.31 -2.15 44.21
CA LYS A 22 -22.17 -2.17 45.14
C LYS A 22 -21.45 -3.53 45.25
N SER A 23 -21.70 -4.44 44.31
CA SER A 23 -20.97 -5.71 44.26
C SER A 23 -19.58 -5.47 43.65
N SER A 24 -18.54 -5.98 44.33
CA SER A 24 -17.16 -5.94 43.87
C SER A 24 -16.81 -7.16 43.03
N ARG A 25 -15.77 -7.02 42.19
CA ARG A 25 -15.16 -8.10 41.42
C ARG A 25 -14.67 -9.26 42.28
N TYR A 26 -14.28 -8.96 43.53
CA TYR A 26 -13.80 -9.95 44.50
C TYR A 26 -14.84 -11.02 44.85
N LEU A 27 -16.12 -10.65 44.91
CA LEU A 27 -17.19 -11.58 45.32
C LEU A 27 -17.65 -12.50 44.18
N ASN A 28 -17.55 -12.06 42.93
CA ASN A 28 -17.86 -12.88 41.75
C ASN A 28 -16.86 -12.56 40.63
N PRO A 29 -15.83 -13.41 40.41
CA PRO A 29 -14.78 -13.16 39.42
C PRO A 29 -15.27 -13.17 37.97
N ASP A 30 -16.44 -13.78 37.71
CA ASP A 30 -17.04 -13.85 36.37
C ASP A 30 -17.89 -12.62 36.00
N MET A 31 -18.01 -11.62 36.89
CA MET A 31 -18.75 -10.39 36.57
C MET A 31 -17.92 -9.48 35.66
N HIS A 32 -18.47 -9.16 34.50
CA HIS A 32 -17.88 -8.22 33.56
C HIS A 32 -18.41 -6.80 33.81
N PHE A 33 -17.50 -5.84 33.87
CA PHE A 33 -17.84 -4.43 33.84
C PHE A 33 -17.95 -3.96 32.39
N LEU A 34 -19.03 -3.24 32.12
CA LEU A 34 -19.32 -2.60 30.85
C LEU A 34 -19.21 -1.10 30.99
N ILE A 35 -18.70 -0.46 29.93
CA ILE A 35 -18.53 0.99 29.84
C ILE A 35 -19.28 1.48 28.61
N ASN A 36 -19.82 2.70 28.71
CA ASN A 36 -20.43 3.39 27.58
C ASN A 36 -19.54 4.56 27.15
N PRO A 37 -19.25 4.73 25.84
CA PRO A 37 -18.37 5.78 25.32
C PRO A 37 -18.89 7.21 25.54
N GLU A 38 -20.16 7.40 25.93
CA GLU A 38 -20.73 8.74 26.13
C GLU A 38 -20.58 9.26 27.58
N CYS A 39 -20.70 8.40 28.59
CA CYS A 39 -20.60 8.78 30.01
C CYS A 39 -19.29 8.31 30.65
N TYR A 40 -18.61 7.28 30.11
CA TYR A 40 -17.45 6.64 30.73
C TYR A 40 -17.70 6.30 32.21
N HIS A 41 -18.77 5.55 32.50
CA HIS A 41 -19.04 5.01 33.84
C HIS A 41 -19.05 3.49 33.80
N LYS A 42 -18.37 2.86 34.76
CA LYS A 42 -18.28 1.41 34.91
C LYS A 42 -19.57 0.88 35.55
N MET A 43 -20.22 -0.10 34.92
CA MET A 43 -21.42 -0.75 35.47
C MET A 43 -21.35 -2.27 35.27
N CYS A 44 -21.97 -3.01 36.16
CA CYS A 44 -22.03 -4.47 36.08
C CYS A 44 -22.98 -4.94 34.96
N GLU A 45 -22.71 -6.07 34.30
CA GLU A 45 -23.58 -6.64 33.25
C GLU A 45 -25.05 -6.78 33.71
N SER A 46 -25.27 -7.30 34.92
CA SER A 46 -26.64 -7.47 35.47
C SER A 46 -27.35 -6.14 35.74
N CYS A 47 -26.60 -5.09 36.06
CA CYS A 47 -27.10 -3.73 36.27
C CYS A 47 -27.52 -3.10 34.94
N VAL A 48 -26.67 -3.27 33.91
CA VAL A 48 -26.92 -2.80 32.56
C VAL A 48 -28.15 -3.48 31.99
N ASP A 49 -28.23 -4.81 32.13
CA ASP A 49 -29.37 -5.57 31.65
C ASP A 49 -30.67 -5.16 32.34
N ARG A 50 -30.66 -4.96 33.66
CA ARG A 50 -31.89 -4.56 34.37
C ARG A 50 -32.37 -3.16 34.00
N ILE A 51 -31.47 -2.19 33.93
CA ILE A 51 -31.83 -0.76 33.75
C ILE A 51 -32.15 -0.44 32.29
N PHE A 52 -31.39 -1.00 31.35
CA PHE A 52 -31.54 -0.67 29.93
C PHE A 52 -32.39 -1.68 29.13
N SER A 53 -32.92 -2.74 29.76
CA SER A 53 -33.90 -3.62 29.10
C SER A 53 -35.29 -2.98 28.98
N SER A 54 -35.64 -2.03 29.85
CA SER A 54 -36.89 -1.27 29.76
C SER A 54 -36.89 -0.17 28.68
N GLY A 55 -35.77 0.04 27.99
CA GLY A 55 -35.61 1.07 26.97
C GLY A 55 -34.41 1.99 27.23
N PRO A 56 -34.25 3.05 26.42
CA PRO A 56 -33.19 4.03 26.62
C PRO A 56 -33.43 4.80 27.93
N ALA A 57 -32.56 4.57 28.91
CA ALA A 57 -32.60 5.23 30.21
C ALA A 57 -31.40 6.18 30.37
N ASN A 58 -31.47 7.08 31.33
CA ASN A 58 -30.34 7.90 31.74
C ASN A 58 -29.35 7.09 32.60
N CYS A 59 -28.10 7.52 32.62
CA CYS A 59 -27.11 6.95 33.53
C CYS A 59 -27.53 7.20 35.00
N PRO A 60 -27.47 6.19 35.89
CA PRO A 60 -27.87 6.32 37.30
C PRO A 60 -26.75 6.91 38.20
N VAL A 61 -25.60 7.26 37.64
CA VAL A 61 -24.47 7.81 38.40
C VAL A 61 -24.72 9.28 38.70
N ALA A 62 -24.51 9.68 39.96
CA ALA A 62 -24.69 11.05 40.41
C ALA A 62 -23.84 12.02 39.55
N GLY A 63 -24.51 12.91 38.82
CA GLY A 63 -23.88 13.89 37.92
C GLY A 63 -23.85 13.52 36.43
N CYS A 64 -24.22 12.30 36.01
CA CYS A 64 -24.43 11.98 34.58
C CYS A 64 -25.91 11.81 34.29
N HIS A 65 -26.49 12.68 33.47
CA HIS A 65 -27.87 12.54 32.98
C HIS A 65 -27.94 12.18 31.49
N LYS A 66 -26.85 11.68 30.89
CA LYS A 66 -26.85 11.31 29.47
C LYS A 66 -27.70 10.07 29.24
N THR A 67 -28.48 10.09 28.16
CA THR A 67 -29.33 8.97 27.74
C THR A 67 -28.51 7.90 27.04
N LEU A 68 -28.49 6.69 27.59
CA LEU A 68 -27.67 5.59 27.11
C LEU A 68 -28.52 4.47 26.51
N ARG A 69 -27.94 3.71 25.56
CA ARG A 69 -28.57 2.55 24.91
C ARG A 69 -27.79 1.28 25.23
N LYS A 70 -28.50 0.15 25.39
CA LYS A 70 -27.90 -1.16 25.69
C LYS A 70 -26.81 -1.60 24.69
N ASN A 71 -27.04 -1.40 23.39
CA ASN A 71 -26.12 -1.85 22.34
C ASN A 71 -24.79 -1.07 22.29
N LYS A 72 -24.73 0.09 22.94
CA LYS A 72 -23.51 0.92 22.98
C LYS A 72 -22.61 0.61 24.18
N PHE A 73 -22.98 -0.34 25.04
CA PHE A 73 -22.10 -0.81 26.10
C PHE A 73 -21.04 -1.76 25.53
N ARG A 74 -19.78 -1.53 25.90
CA ARG A 74 -18.62 -2.32 25.48
C ARG A 74 -17.88 -2.84 26.71
N LYS A 75 -17.24 -4.01 26.57
CA LYS A 75 -16.34 -4.54 27.60
C LYS A 75 -15.10 -3.66 27.70
N GLN A 76 -14.72 -3.33 28.92
CA GLN A 76 -13.49 -2.60 29.21
C GLN A 76 -12.29 -3.38 28.67
N THR A 77 -11.42 -2.71 27.94
CA THR A 77 -10.16 -3.27 27.43
C THR A 77 -8.96 -2.82 28.24
N PHE A 78 -9.06 -1.65 28.89
CA PHE A 78 -7.98 -1.06 29.69
C PHE A 78 -8.50 -0.68 31.08
N GLU A 79 -7.68 -0.84 32.11
CA GLU A 79 -8.04 -0.55 33.51
C GLU A 79 -8.38 0.94 33.74
N ASP A 80 -7.65 1.83 33.05
CA ASP A 80 -7.78 3.29 33.17
C ASP A 80 -8.82 3.87 32.22
N ILE A 81 -9.78 4.60 32.80
CA ILE A 81 -10.86 5.23 32.03
C ILE A 81 -10.41 6.41 31.18
N HIS A 82 -9.34 7.08 31.59
CA HIS A 82 -8.72 8.16 30.82
C HIS A 82 -8.08 7.63 29.55
N VAL A 83 -7.41 6.47 29.62
CA VAL A 83 -6.81 5.81 28.47
C VAL A 83 -7.89 5.32 27.51
N GLU A 84 -8.98 4.75 28.01
CA GLU A 84 -10.09 4.36 27.13
C GLU A 84 -10.71 5.54 26.40
N ARG A 85 -10.92 6.66 27.10
CA ARG A 85 -11.39 7.90 26.48
C ARG A 85 -10.45 8.40 25.39
N GLU A 86 -9.15 8.39 25.66
CA GLU A 86 -8.14 8.77 24.67
C GLU A 86 -8.17 7.84 23.46
N VAL A 87 -8.19 6.52 23.67
CA VAL A 87 -8.21 5.54 22.58
C VAL A 87 -9.46 5.68 21.72
N ASP A 88 -10.63 5.97 22.31
CA ASP A 88 -11.87 6.18 21.58
C ASP A 88 -11.84 7.50 20.78
N ILE A 89 -11.33 8.59 21.36
CA ILE A 89 -11.12 9.86 20.65
C ILE A 89 -10.13 9.67 19.51
N ARG A 90 -8.99 9.03 19.78
CA ARG A 90 -7.93 8.76 18.81
C ARG A 90 -8.45 7.92 17.65
N ARG A 91 -9.23 6.87 17.92
CA ARG A 91 -9.86 6.04 16.89
C ARG A 91 -10.83 6.85 16.03
N ARG A 92 -11.67 7.68 16.65
CA ARG A 92 -12.61 8.56 15.93
C ARG A 92 -11.86 9.53 15.02
N VAL A 93 -10.83 10.20 15.54
CA VAL A 93 -10.05 11.18 14.78
C VAL A 93 -9.25 10.50 13.67
N MET A 94 -8.61 9.35 13.93
CA MET A 94 -7.91 8.56 12.90
C MET A 94 -8.83 8.09 11.78
N GLN A 95 -10.08 7.74 12.09
CA GLN A 95 -11.05 7.32 11.08
C GLN A 95 -11.47 8.48 10.16
N ILE A 96 -11.49 9.71 10.66
CA ILE A 96 -11.80 10.92 9.89
C ILE A 96 -10.56 11.41 9.13
N LEU A 97 -9.39 11.42 9.77
CA LEU A 97 -8.11 11.87 9.22
C LEU A 97 -7.30 10.68 8.68
N ASN A 98 -7.90 9.90 7.78
CA ASN A 98 -7.33 8.67 7.22
C ASN A 98 -6.53 8.89 5.92
N ARG A 99 -5.67 9.91 5.90
CA ARG A 99 -4.77 10.15 4.75
C ARG A 99 -3.52 9.27 4.85
N ARG A 100 -3.02 8.84 3.69
CA ARG A 100 -1.81 8.00 3.55
C ARG A 100 -0.60 8.87 3.22
N GLU A 101 0.59 8.44 3.63
CA GLU A 101 1.87 9.12 3.30
C GLU A 101 2.05 9.30 1.77
N GLU A 102 1.55 8.34 0.99
CA GLU A 102 1.60 8.37 -0.48
C GLU A 102 0.83 9.54 -1.09
N GLU A 103 -0.12 10.13 -0.36
CA GLU A 103 -0.90 11.30 -0.77
C GLU A 103 -0.15 12.62 -0.51
N PHE A 104 1.06 12.62 0.03
CA PHE A 104 1.82 13.86 0.30
C PHE A 104 3.03 14.02 -0.61
N ASP A 105 3.29 15.25 -1.08
CA ASP A 105 4.39 15.56 -1.99
C ASP A 105 5.76 15.44 -1.32
N SER A 106 5.79 15.77 -0.02
CA SER A 106 7.00 15.78 0.79
C SER A 106 6.78 15.05 2.11
N LYS A 107 7.84 14.42 2.62
CA LYS A 107 7.82 13.77 3.94
C LYS A 107 7.57 14.78 5.07
N ARG A 108 8.09 16.01 4.95
CA ARG A 108 7.85 17.08 5.94
C ARG A 108 6.36 17.43 6.06
N ALA A 109 5.66 17.54 4.93
CA ALA A 109 4.22 17.79 4.94
C ALA A 109 3.42 16.67 5.61
N TRP A 110 3.89 15.42 5.46
CA TRP A 110 3.31 14.28 6.18
C TRP A 110 3.57 14.36 7.69
N ASP A 111 4.81 14.68 8.09
CA ASP A 111 5.17 14.83 9.51
C ASP A 111 4.38 16.00 10.16
N ASP A 112 4.26 17.15 9.47
CA ASP A 112 3.46 18.30 9.92
C ASP A 112 1.97 17.93 10.07
N PHE A 113 1.42 17.12 9.15
CA PHE A 113 0.05 16.62 9.25
C PHE A 113 -0.14 15.67 10.43
N LEU A 114 0.84 14.81 10.71
CA LEU A 114 0.81 13.95 11.89
C LEU A 114 0.83 14.77 13.17
N GLU A 115 1.65 15.82 13.26
CA GLU A 115 1.65 16.72 14.41
C GLU A 115 0.30 17.43 14.58
N GLN A 116 -0.27 17.99 13.52
CA GLN A 116 -1.61 18.61 13.56
C GLN A 116 -2.69 17.63 14.02
N ARG A 117 -2.63 16.36 13.57
CA ARG A 117 -3.55 15.32 14.02
C ARG A 117 -3.42 15.06 15.52
N GLU A 118 -2.18 14.96 16.03
CA GLU A 118 -1.92 14.76 17.45
C GLU A 118 -2.31 15.98 18.29
N GLU A 119 -2.14 17.19 17.78
CA GLU A 119 -2.61 18.42 18.42
C GLU A 119 -4.13 18.43 18.58
N ILE A 120 -4.88 18.04 17.53
CA ILE A 120 -6.34 17.90 17.60
C ILE A 120 -6.72 16.83 18.63
N ILE A 121 -6.05 15.67 18.64
CA ILE A 121 -6.32 14.62 19.64
C ILE A 121 -6.05 15.12 21.06
N ALA A 122 -4.91 15.79 21.27
CA ALA A 122 -4.54 16.34 22.57
C ALA A 122 -5.58 17.37 23.06
N ASN A 123 -6.03 18.26 22.18
CA ASN A 123 -7.07 19.24 22.51
C ASN A 123 -8.39 18.59 22.93
N LEU A 124 -8.82 17.52 22.23
CA LEU A 124 -10.02 16.78 22.58
C LEU A 124 -9.87 15.99 23.90
N VAL A 125 -8.70 15.44 24.19
CA VAL A 125 -8.43 14.67 25.42
C VAL A 125 -8.40 15.58 26.65
N HIS A 126 -7.72 16.72 26.54
CA HIS A 126 -7.58 17.68 27.64
C HIS A 126 -8.78 18.61 27.79
N GLY A 127 -9.70 18.64 26.81
CA GLY A 127 -10.88 19.49 26.83
C GLY A 127 -10.58 20.97 26.53
N THR A 128 -9.43 21.27 25.91
CA THR A 128 -9.08 22.61 25.46
C THR A 128 -9.67 22.86 24.07
N ASP A 129 -10.50 23.90 23.95
CA ASP A 129 -11.10 24.35 22.68
C ASP A 129 -11.89 23.27 21.89
N VAL A 130 -12.67 22.46 22.61
CA VAL A 130 -13.48 21.36 22.05
C VAL A 130 -14.42 21.85 20.93
N ALA A 131 -15.02 23.04 21.09
CA ALA A 131 -15.98 23.55 20.12
C ALA A 131 -15.35 23.90 18.77
N LYS A 132 -14.16 24.49 18.75
CA LYS A 132 -13.46 24.82 17.50
C LYS A 132 -12.92 23.57 16.83
N THR A 133 -12.27 22.69 17.59
CA THR A 133 -11.73 21.43 17.07
C THR A 133 -12.83 20.53 16.51
N GLU A 134 -14.00 20.44 17.15
CA GLU A 134 -15.16 19.71 16.61
C GLU A 134 -15.71 20.35 15.33
N SER A 135 -15.79 21.68 15.28
CA SER A 135 -16.19 22.40 14.06
C SER A 135 -15.24 22.13 12.90
N ASP A 136 -13.93 22.18 13.15
CA ASP A 136 -12.93 21.99 12.10
C ASP A 136 -12.87 20.54 11.63
N LEU A 137 -13.05 19.57 12.55
CA LEU A 137 -13.26 18.16 12.19
C LEU A 137 -14.53 17.96 11.34
N GLN A 138 -15.62 18.67 11.64
CA GLN A 138 -16.86 18.58 10.85
C GLN A 138 -16.69 19.17 9.45
N LYS A 139 -16.07 20.34 9.32
CA LYS A 139 -15.76 20.95 8.00
C LYS A 139 -14.90 20.00 7.18
N TYR A 140 -13.84 19.49 7.80
CA TYR A 140 -12.94 18.55 7.16
C TYR A 140 -13.66 17.27 6.71
N ALA A 141 -14.50 16.69 7.58
CA ALA A 141 -15.27 15.49 7.26
C ALA A 141 -16.26 15.71 6.11
N GLN A 142 -16.86 16.91 6.00
CA GLN A 142 -17.76 17.26 4.92
C GLN A 142 -17.02 17.44 3.58
N GLU A 143 -15.91 18.18 3.60
CA GLU A 143 -15.10 18.45 2.41
C GLU A 143 -14.45 17.17 1.86
N ASN A 144 -14.00 16.29 2.75
CA ASN A 144 -13.21 15.11 2.41
C ASN A 144 -13.98 13.79 2.53
N MET A 145 -15.31 13.81 2.59
CA MET A 145 -16.12 12.59 2.75
C MET A 145 -15.83 11.54 1.65
N ARG A 146 -15.55 11.99 0.42
CA ARG A 146 -15.25 11.10 -0.71
C ARG A 146 -13.88 10.42 -0.55
N SER A 147 -12.83 11.18 -0.24
CA SER A 147 -11.48 10.64 -0.04
C SER A 147 -11.42 9.74 1.20
N ILE A 148 -12.13 10.10 2.26
CA ILE A 148 -12.25 9.26 3.46
C ILE A 148 -12.86 7.90 3.10
N ARG A 149 -13.96 7.89 2.35
CA ARG A 149 -14.62 6.63 1.94
C ARG A 149 -13.74 5.78 1.03
N THR A 150 -13.03 6.37 0.06
CA THR A 150 -12.13 5.61 -0.81
C THR A 150 -10.97 5.00 -0.02
N ASN A 151 -10.37 5.76 0.89
CA ASN A 151 -9.27 5.28 1.73
C ASN A 151 -9.72 4.19 2.71
N GLN A 152 -10.94 4.32 3.29
CA GLN A 152 -11.53 3.28 4.13
C GLN A 152 -11.83 2.00 3.33
N ALA A 153 -12.26 2.11 2.08
CA ALA A 153 -12.49 0.95 1.22
C ALA A 153 -11.18 0.22 0.91
N LEU A 154 -10.10 0.96 0.59
CA LEU A 154 -8.77 0.40 0.37
C LEU A 154 -8.23 -0.29 1.63
N GLU A 155 -8.36 0.34 2.80
CA GLU A 155 -7.96 -0.26 4.07
C GLU A 155 -8.75 -1.53 4.39
N ALA A 156 -10.05 -1.57 4.08
CA ALA A 156 -10.88 -2.75 4.26
C ALA A 156 -10.47 -3.90 3.32
N GLU A 157 -10.13 -3.60 2.06
CA GLU A 157 -9.64 -4.58 1.08
C GLU A 157 -8.24 -5.13 1.46
N GLU A 158 -7.35 -4.27 1.95
CA GLU A 158 -6.05 -4.67 2.48
C GLU A 158 -6.20 -5.56 3.73
N ALA A 159 -7.11 -5.21 4.64
CA ALA A 159 -7.40 -6.01 5.82
C ALA A 159 -8.02 -7.38 5.46
N SER A 160 -8.96 -7.43 4.50
CA SER A 160 -9.58 -8.69 4.06
C SER A 160 -8.55 -9.59 3.37
N SER A 161 -7.75 -9.04 2.45
CA SER A 161 -6.70 -9.79 1.76
C SER A 161 -5.62 -10.30 2.73
N PHE A 162 -5.29 -9.55 3.78
CA PHE A 162 -4.39 -10.01 4.83
C PHE A 162 -5.00 -11.16 5.65
N GLN A 163 -6.26 -11.04 6.06
CA GLN A 163 -6.97 -12.12 6.78
C GLN A 163 -7.08 -13.38 5.92
N GLU A 164 -7.42 -13.25 4.64
CA GLU A 164 -7.46 -14.37 3.69
C GLU A 164 -6.09 -15.05 3.59
N ARG A 165 -4.99 -14.30 3.47
CA ARG A 165 -3.64 -14.87 3.48
C ARG A 165 -3.34 -15.63 4.78
N GLN A 166 -3.71 -15.08 5.94
CA GLN A 166 -3.53 -15.77 7.22
C GLN A 166 -4.36 -17.07 7.29
N THR A 167 -5.62 -17.05 6.84
CA THR A 167 -6.45 -18.26 6.83
C THR A 167 -5.88 -19.32 5.89
N GLN A 168 -5.45 -18.95 4.69
CA GLN A 168 -4.80 -19.86 3.75
C GLN A 168 -3.52 -20.47 4.32
N GLU A 169 -2.72 -19.68 5.05
CA GLU A 169 -1.53 -20.19 5.73
C GLU A 169 -1.88 -21.20 6.84
N GLN A 170 -2.89 -20.89 7.66
CA GLN A 170 -3.39 -21.78 8.70
C GLN A 170 -3.97 -23.08 8.13
N GLU A 171 -4.74 -23.00 7.05
CA GLU A 171 -5.30 -24.16 6.35
C GLU A 171 -4.20 -25.03 5.75
N ARG A 172 -3.20 -24.42 5.08
CA ARG A 172 -2.03 -25.14 4.58
C ARG A 172 -1.26 -25.82 5.71
N ALA A 173 -1.10 -25.16 6.86
CA ALA A 173 -0.47 -25.77 8.03
C ALA A 173 -1.30 -26.93 8.60
N ARG A 174 -2.64 -26.81 8.62
CA ARG A 174 -3.56 -27.88 9.06
C ARG A 174 -3.49 -29.08 8.11
N LEU A 175 -3.53 -28.86 6.80
CA LEU A 175 -3.41 -29.91 5.79
C LEU A 175 -2.06 -30.63 5.89
N ARG A 176 -0.96 -29.90 6.14
CA ARG A 176 0.36 -30.52 6.41
C ARG A 176 0.33 -31.42 7.65
N ARG A 177 -0.28 -30.98 8.75
CA ARG A 177 -0.41 -31.80 9.97
C ARG A 177 -1.27 -33.04 9.74
N GLN A 178 -2.34 -32.93 8.96
CA GLN A 178 -3.20 -34.06 8.61
C GLN A 178 -2.50 -35.05 7.68
N ALA A 179 -1.76 -34.55 6.67
CA ALA A 179 -0.96 -35.38 5.77
C ALA A 179 0.08 -36.20 6.55
N ILE A 180 0.83 -35.57 7.46
CA ILE A 180 1.81 -36.26 8.32
C ILE A 180 1.13 -37.36 9.16
N ARG A 181 -0.07 -37.10 9.69
CA ARG A 181 -0.82 -38.11 10.46
C ARG A 181 -1.26 -39.28 9.56
N GLN A 182 -1.78 -38.99 8.38
CA GLN A 182 -2.24 -40.02 7.44
C GLN A 182 -1.06 -40.86 6.92
N GLU A 183 0.09 -40.24 6.65
CA GLU A 183 1.32 -40.93 6.28
C GLU A 183 1.75 -41.91 7.39
N TYR A 184 1.75 -41.46 8.65
CA TYR A 184 2.06 -42.33 9.80
C TYR A 184 1.06 -43.50 9.95
N GLU A 185 -0.25 -43.24 9.79
CA GLU A 185 -1.27 -44.28 9.85
C GLU A 185 -1.14 -45.29 8.70
N ASN A 186 -0.86 -44.82 7.48
CA ASN A 186 -0.63 -45.68 6.32
C ASN A 186 0.64 -46.51 6.48
N GLU A 187 1.74 -45.92 6.95
CA GLU A 187 2.98 -46.64 7.26
C GLU A 187 2.72 -47.74 8.29
N ARG A 188 1.97 -47.42 9.36
CA ARG A 188 1.58 -48.41 10.37
C ARG A 188 0.75 -49.55 9.77
N ARG A 189 -0.20 -49.27 8.88
CA ARG A 189 -1.00 -50.29 8.19
C ARG A 189 -0.16 -51.16 7.27
N GLU A 190 0.78 -50.58 6.53
CA GLU A 190 1.66 -51.34 5.64
C GLU A 190 2.61 -52.27 6.39
N ILE A 191 3.10 -51.86 7.56
CA ILE A 191 3.92 -52.72 8.42
C ILE A 191 3.09 -53.91 8.93
N LEU A 192 1.84 -53.67 9.35
CA LEU A 192 0.94 -54.72 9.80
C LEU A 192 0.57 -55.69 8.67
N ALA A 193 0.18 -55.17 7.51
CA ALA A 193 -0.12 -55.99 6.33
C ALA A 193 1.10 -56.81 5.88
N GLY A 194 2.30 -56.22 5.88
CA GLY A 194 3.53 -56.93 5.58
C GLY A 194 3.84 -58.05 6.58
N ARG A 195 3.49 -57.88 7.87
CA ARG A 195 3.60 -58.92 8.89
C ARG A 195 2.58 -60.03 8.68
N GLU A 196 1.33 -59.68 8.37
CA GLU A 196 0.24 -60.62 8.09
C GLU A 196 0.51 -61.47 6.84
N ASP A 197 1.05 -60.87 5.76
CA ASP A 197 1.45 -61.58 4.54
C ASP A 197 2.51 -62.65 4.84
N VAL A 198 3.51 -62.31 5.66
CA VAL A 198 4.56 -63.25 6.08
C VAL A 198 3.97 -64.37 6.94
N LEU A 199 3.09 -64.05 7.88
CA LEU A 199 2.40 -65.05 8.71
C LEU A 199 1.50 -65.97 7.89
N THR A 200 0.80 -65.44 6.89
CA THR A 200 -0.07 -66.22 5.98
C THR A 200 0.76 -67.20 5.14
N ARG A 201 1.92 -66.76 4.63
CA ARG A 201 2.86 -67.65 3.91
C ARG A 201 3.46 -68.73 4.81
N LEU A 202 3.73 -68.41 6.08
CA LEU A 202 4.18 -69.41 7.06
C LEU A 202 3.08 -70.41 7.42
N ALA A 203 1.82 -69.97 7.50
CA ALA A 203 0.68 -70.84 7.80
C ALA A 203 0.32 -71.78 6.64
N ALA A 204 0.49 -71.33 5.38
CA ALA A 204 0.26 -72.15 4.19
C ALA A 204 1.44 -73.08 3.84
N GLY A 205 2.63 -72.80 4.36
CA GLY A 205 3.87 -73.53 4.07
C GLY A 205 4.04 -74.82 4.87
N ARG A 206 4.88 -75.75 4.37
CA ARG A 206 5.27 -76.96 5.10
C ARG A 206 6.30 -76.62 6.19
N PRO A 207 6.38 -77.39 7.29
CA PRO A 207 7.30 -77.10 8.40
C PRO A 207 8.79 -77.11 8.02
N SER A 208 9.19 -77.79 6.95
CA SER A 208 10.56 -77.75 6.40
C SER A 208 10.92 -76.39 5.77
N ASP A 209 9.91 -75.65 5.30
CA ASP A 209 10.08 -74.47 4.44
C ASP A 209 10.01 -73.16 5.26
N ALA A 210 9.58 -73.24 6.52
CA ALA A 210 9.44 -72.10 7.42
C ALA A 210 10.75 -71.28 7.56
N ALA A 211 11.90 -71.95 7.62
CA ALA A 211 13.22 -71.30 7.72
C ALA A 211 13.68 -70.63 6.41
N ALA A 212 13.17 -71.08 5.26
CA ALA A 212 13.42 -70.44 3.97
C ALA A 212 12.53 -69.21 3.80
N ILE A 213 11.24 -69.35 4.13
CA ILE A 213 10.22 -68.28 4.04
C ILE A 213 10.56 -67.11 4.97
N ALA A 214 11.07 -67.35 6.19
CA ALA A 214 11.49 -66.30 7.11
C ALA A 214 12.70 -65.48 6.59
N ARG A 215 13.69 -66.16 5.99
CA ARG A 215 14.88 -65.50 5.40
C ARG A 215 14.51 -64.71 4.15
N GLU A 216 13.59 -65.22 3.34
CA GLU A 216 13.07 -64.52 2.17
C GLU A 216 12.24 -63.29 2.57
N GLY A 217 11.38 -63.40 3.59
CA GLY A 217 10.62 -62.29 4.16
C GLY A 217 11.51 -61.15 4.67
N GLN A 218 12.57 -61.47 5.41
CA GLN A 218 13.57 -60.48 5.84
C GLN A 218 14.31 -59.83 4.65
N LYS A 219 14.69 -60.60 3.63
CA LYS A 219 15.36 -60.08 2.43
C LYS A 219 14.46 -59.16 1.61
N VAL A 220 13.16 -59.47 1.51
CA VAL A 220 12.16 -58.64 0.83
C VAL A 220 11.88 -57.36 1.61
N LEU A 221 11.78 -57.42 2.95
CA LEU A 221 11.64 -56.24 3.82
C LEU A 221 12.85 -55.30 3.73
N LEU A 222 14.08 -55.85 3.77
CA LEU A 222 15.31 -55.08 3.60
C LEU A 222 15.36 -54.36 2.25
N LYS A 223 15.03 -55.07 1.15
CA LYS A 223 14.96 -54.46 -0.20
C LYS A 223 13.87 -53.38 -0.31
N LYS A 224 12.70 -53.59 0.30
CA LYS A 224 11.61 -52.60 0.32
C LYS A 224 12.01 -51.36 1.12
N SER A 225 12.71 -51.54 2.24
CA SER A 225 13.22 -50.43 3.07
C SER A 225 14.35 -49.63 2.41
N SER A 226 15.21 -50.28 1.60
CA SER A 226 16.28 -49.60 0.86
C SER A 226 15.74 -48.82 -0.34
N ALA A 227 14.75 -49.38 -1.05
CA ALA A 227 14.10 -48.70 -2.17
C ALA A 227 13.37 -47.43 -1.70
N ARG A 228 12.63 -47.50 -0.58
CA ARG A 228 11.94 -46.34 0.02
C ARG A 228 12.89 -45.22 0.42
N ARG A 229 14.01 -45.53 1.08
CA ARG A 229 15.02 -44.51 1.43
C ARG A 229 15.58 -43.80 0.21
N SER A 230 15.87 -44.53 -0.87
CA SER A 230 16.36 -43.93 -2.11
C SER A 230 15.30 -43.04 -2.80
N GLU A 231 14.03 -43.40 -2.69
CA GLU A 231 12.92 -42.65 -3.28
C GLU A 231 12.62 -41.36 -2.49
N GLU A 232 12.62 -41.46 -1.16
CA GLU A 232 12.45 -40.32 -0.25
C GLU A 232 13.58 -39.29 -0.40
N GLU A 233 14.82 -39.75 -0.53
CA GLU A 233 15.98 -38.90 -0.82
C GLU A 233 15.87 -38.20 -2.18
N ARG A 234 15.37 -38.91 -3.21
CA ARG A 234 15.13 -38.35 -4.55
C ARG A 234 14.00 -37.30 -4.55
N ILE A 235 12.96 -37.50 -3.75
CA ILE A 235 11.85 -36.54 -3.58
C ILE A 235 12.33 -35.30 -2.81
N ARG A 236 13.12 -35.50 -1.74
CA ARG A 236 13.72 -34.40 -0.97
C ARG A 236 14.65 -33.54 -1.83
N GLN A 237 15.46 -34.15 -2.69
CA GLN A 237 16.35 -33.44 -3.61
C GLN A 237 15.56 -32.63 -4.65
N LYS A 238 14.46 -33.17 -5.18
CA LYS A 238 13.55 -32.43 -6.10
C LYS A 238 12.85 -31.26 -5.42
N GLN A 239 12.37 -31.40 -4.18
CA GLN A 239 11.75 -30.30 -3.43
C GLN A 239 12.76 -29.20 -3.07
N ALA A 240 14.02 -29.57 -2.77
CA ALA A 240 15.09 -28.59 -2.53
C ALA A 240 15.42 -27.79 -3.81
N ALA A 241 15.48 -28.44 -4.97
CA ALA A 241 15.74 -27.78 -6.24
C ALA A 241 14.64 -26.77 -6.64
N LEU A 242 13.36 -27.10 -6.40
CA LEU A 242 12.23 -26.20 -6.68
C LEU A 242 12.23 -24.96 -5.79
N ARG A 243 12.58 -25.10 -4.50
CA ARG A 243 12.73 -23.96 -3.58
C ARG A 243 13.87 -23.02 -3.99
N SER A 244 14.96 -23.57 -4.52
CA SER A 244 16.09 -22.78 -5.03
C SER A 244 15.77 -22.03 -6.34
N SER A 245 14.85 -22.54 -7.17
CA SER A 245 14.41 -21.82 -8.38
C SER A 245 13.44 -20.68 -8.08
N ASP A 246 12.56 -20.83 -7.09
CA ASP A 246 11.59 -19.77 -6.72
C ASP A 246 12.27 -18.57 -6.05
N ALA A 247 13.34 -18.80 -5.28
CA ALA A 247 14.14 -17.73 -4.68
C ALA A 247 14.88 -16.85 -5.71
N ARG A 248 15.15 -17.36 -6.93
CA ARG A 248 15.82 -16.60 -7.99
C ARG A 248 14.87 -15.72 -8.80
N LYS A 249 13.56 -15.95 -8.72
CA LYS A 249 12.55 -15.25 -9.53
C LYS A 249 11.90 -14.04 -8.80
N ALA A 250 12.08 -13.92 -7.49
CA ALA A 250 11.52 -12.84 -6.68
C ALA A 250 12.36 -11.54 -6.65
N GLY A 251 13.49 -11.48 -7.37
CA GLY A 251 14.45 -10.36 -7.30
C GLY A 251 14.34 -9.29 -8.40
N GLN A 252 13.39 -9.39 -9.34
CA GLN A 252 13.23 -8.41 -10.42
C GLN A 252 11.80 -7.88 -10.48
N GLY A 253 11.59 -6.68 -9.94
CA GLY A 253 10.30 -6.00 -10.02
C GLY A 253 10.23 -4.75 -9.16
N ARG A 254 10.92 -3.67 -9.56
CA ARG A 254 10.62 -2.31 -9.07
C ARG A 254 11.06 -1.29 -10.12
N LEU A 255 10.09 -0.56 -10.70
CA LEU A 255 10.32 0.59 -11.58
C LEU A 255 10.46 1.89 -10.75
N PRO A 256 11.18 2.91 -11.25
CA PRO A 256 11.32 4.21 -10.58
C PRO A 256 10.19 5.17 -10.98
N THR A 257 9.80 6.06 -10.06
CA THR A 257 8.78 7.09 -10.24
C THR A 257 9.43 8.47 -10.14
N ASP A 258 9.34 9.25 -11.22
CA ASP A 258 9.87 10.61 -11.30
C ASP A 258 8.91 11.67 -10.73
N LYS A 259 9.50 12.71 -10.12
CA LYS A 259 8.82 13.85 -9.52
C LYS A 259 8.62 14.99 -10.53
N ALA A 260 7.45 15.63 -10.52
CA ALA A 260 7.28 17.00 -11.01
C ALA A 260 6.26 17.73 -10.12
N GLY A 261 6.57 18.97 -9.75
CA GLY A 261 5.99 19.68 -8.60
C GLY A 261 4.82 20.63 -8.85
N ASP A 262 4.46 21.25 -7.73
CA ASP A 262 3.80 22.52 -7.42
C ASP A 262 2.44 22.88 -8.08
N ALA A 263 1.37 22.84 -7.28
CA ALA A 263 0.44 23.96 -6.97
C ALA A 263 -0.97 23.46 -6.57
N GLY A 264 -1.49 23.91 -5.42
CA GLY A 264 -2.92 23.88 -5.08
C GLY A 264 -3.28 23.56 -3.63
N ASP A 265 -3.13 24.55 -2.75
CA ASP A 265 -3.46 24.54 -1.32
C ASP A 265 -4.96 24.27 -1.05
N THR A 266 -5.25 23.29 -0.19
CA THR A 266 -6.61 23.08 0.38
C THR A 266 -6.55 23.20 1.90
N GLY A 267 -6.36 24.44 2.37
CA GLY A 267 -7.00 25.09 3.53
C GLY A 267 -6.83 24.51 4.95
N LEU A 268 -6.61 23.22 5.12
CA LEU A 268 -6.40 22.58 6.42
C LEU A 268 -5.20 21.63 6.41
N ILE A 269 -4.85 21.06 5.25
CA ILE A 269 -3.71 20.16 5.14
C ILE A 269 -2.77 20.65 4.05
N LYS A 270 -1.57 21.00 4.48
CA LYS A 270 -0.52 21.50 3.60
C LYS A 270 0.19 20.32 2.93
N GLY A 271 0.31 20.32 1.60
CA GLY A 271 1.21 19.42 0.86
C GLY A 271 0.64 18.09 0.34
N LEU A 272 -0.66 18.03 0.04
CA LEU A 272 -1.27 16.90 -0.68
C LEU A 272 -0.83 16.85 -2.14
N LYS A 273 -0.40 15.66 -2.59
CA LYS A 273 -0.24 15.27 -3.99
C LYS A 273 -1.57 15.38 -4.72
N ARG A 274 -1.55 16.13 -5.81
CA ARG A 274 -2.66 16.18 -6.74
C ARG A 274 -2.76 14.85 -7.49
N ILE A 275 -3.90 14.18 -7.36
CA ILE A 275 -4.25 13.03 -8.19
C ILE A 275 -4.34 13.53 -9.65
N LYS A 276 -3.34 13.19 -10.48
CA LYS A 276 -3.38 13.45 -11.92
C LYS A 276 -4.44 12.54 -12.52
N THR A 277 -5.61 13.10 -12.83
CA THR A 277 -6.49 12.48 -13.82
C THR A 277 -5.69 12.40 -15.12
N PRO A 278 -5.52 11.22 -15.74
CA PRO A 278 -4.77 11.11 -16.98
C PRO A 278 -5.40 12.05 -18.01
N GLU A 279 -4.58 12.89 -18.65
CA GLU A 279 -5.06 13.80 -19.69
C GLU A 279 -5.68 12.96 -20.82
N PRO A 280 -6.88 13.32 -21.32
CA PRO A 280 -7.47 12.60 -22.45
C PRO A 280 -6.55 12.71 -23.65
N GLU A 281 -6.27 11.59 -24.31
CA GLU A 281 -5.43 11.56 -25.51
C GLU A 281 -5.92 12.60 -26.52
N LYS A 282 -5.01 13.48 -26.96
CA LYS A 282 -5.34 14.53 -27.93
C LYS A 282 -5.88 13.87 -29.21
N PRO A 283 -6.92 14.44 -29.86
CA PRO A 283 -7.40 13.94 -31.13
C PRO A 283 -6.25 13.79 -32.14
N TYR A 284 -6.18 12.65 -32.81
CA TYR A 284 -5.12 12.33 -33.78
C TYR A 284 -5.09 13.37 -34.92
N ASP A 285 -3.97 14.08 -35.05
CA ASP A 285 -3.74 15.03 -36.13
C ASP A 285 -3.03 14.32 -37.32
N PRO A 286 -3.69 14.15 -38.47
CA PRO A 286 -3.12 13.48 -39.64
C PRO A 286 -1.92 14.22 -40.27
N PHE A 287 -1.70 15.50 -39.96
CA PHE A 287 -0.58 16.28 -40.48
C PHE A 287 0.52 16.55 -39.45
N GLY A 288 0.37 16.04 -38.20
CA GLY A 288 1.38 16.19 -37.16
C GLY A 288 1.85 17.64 -36.95
N GLY A 289 0.95 18.62 -37.07
CA GLY A 289 1.26 20.04 -36.94
C GLY A 289 1.72 20.75 -38.24
N MET A 290 1.78 20.06 -39.38
CA MET A 290 2.21 20.66 -40.65
C MET A 290 1.03 21.30 -41.39
N ALA A 291 0.90 22.62 -41.30
CA ALA A 291 -0.16 23.36 -41.98
C ALA A 291 0.24 23.73 -43.43
N PRO A 292 -0.51 23.30 -44.47
CA PRO A 292 -0.20 23.67 -45.85
C PRO A 292 -0.31 25.20 -46.02
N GLY A 293 0.82 25.84 -46.34
CA GLY A 293 0.91 27.29 -46.58
C GLY A 293 1.50 28.12 -45.44
N LYS A 294 1.75 27.52 -44.26
CA LYS A 294 2.50 28.19 -43.19
C LYS A 294 3.99 27.86 -43.34
N ARG A 295 4.82 28.88 -43.53
CA ARG A 295 6.29 28.76 -43.48
C ARG A 295 6.77 29.23 -42.12
N ASP A 296 7.78 28.57 -41.56
CA ASP A 296 8.15 28.76 -40.15
C ASP A 296 8.75 30.13 -39.84
N TYR A 297 9.46 30.73 -40.79
CA TYR A 297 10.28 31.92 -40.54
C TYR A 297 9.72 33.23 -41.12
N TYR A 298 8.76 33.16 -42.03
CA TYR A 298 8.17 34.37 -42.62
C TYR A 298 6.74 34.15 -43.12
N THR A 299 5.97 35.24 -43.09
CA THR A 299 4.65 35.31 -43.71
C THR A 299 4.75 36.07 -45.02
N LEU A 300 4.29 35.45 -46.12
CA LEU A 300 4.26 36.10 -47.42
C LEU A 300 3.09 37.10 -47.47
N GLN A 301 3.41 38.39 -47.62
CA GLN A 301 2.42 39.42 -47.92
C GLN A 301 2.03 39.36 -49.40
N ASP A 302 0.79 39.72 -49.71
CA ASP A 302 0.29 39.81 -51.08
C ASP A 302 0.93 40.95 -51.88
N PHE A 303 1.53 41.94 -51.21
CA PHE A 303 2.14 43.10 -51.84
C PHE A 303 3.41 43.53 -51.12
N TYR A 304 4.49 43.64 -51.89
CA TYR A 304 5.74 44.29 -51.49
C TYR A 304 6.02 45.46 -52.44
N PRO A 305 6.11 46.70 -51.94
CA PRO A 305 6.37 47.86 -52.79
C PRO A 305 7.80 47.76 -53.35
N SER A 306 7.92 47.70 -54.67
CA SER A 306 9.22 47.72 -55.33
C SER A 306 9.12 48.36 -56.71
N SER A 307 10.03 49.29 -56.98
CA SER A 307 10.10 50.01 -58.25
C SER A 307 10.28 49.10 -59.47
N TYR A 308 10.83 47.90 -59.26
CA TYR A 308 11.05 46.89 -60.29
C TYR A 308 9.79 46.04 -60.61
N LEU A 309 8.99 45.70 -59.61
CA LEU A 309 7.83 44.80 -59.79
C LEU A 309 6.53 45.54 -60.09
N ASP A 310 6.44 46.83 -59.75
CA ASP A 310 5.26 47.65 -60.01
C ASP A 310 4.89 47.73 -61.51
N PRO A 311 5.85 47.88 -62.47
CA PRO A 311 5.54 47.83 -63.90
C PRO A 311 5.13 46.43 -64.37
N ILE A 312 5.77 45.38 -63.84
CA ILE A 312 5.52 43.97 -64.21
C ILE A 312 4.11 43.54 -63.79
N ARG A 313 3.59 44.11 -62.70
CA ARG A 313 2.23 43.88 -62.23
C ARG A 313 1.16 44.41 -63.20
N GLN A 314 1.46 45.49 -63.92
CA GLN A 314 0.53 46.14 -64.85
C GLN A 314 0.64 45.59 -66.26
N ASP A 315 1.76 44.92 -66.61
CA ASP A 315 1.97 44.37 -67.94
C ASP A 315 1.23 43.03 -68.13
N THR A 316 0.19 43.06 -68.95
CA THR A 316 -0.65 41.90 -69.26
C THR A 316 0.08 40.81 -70.03
N ARG A 317 1.17 41.15 -70.73
CA ARG A 317 2.00 40.18 -71.46
C ARG A 317 2.72 39.21 -70.52
N MET A 318 3.15 39.70 -69.36
CA MET A 318 3.88 38.91 -68.36
C MET A 318 2.93 38.00 -67.56
N GLN A 319 1.72 38.50 -67.25
CA GLN A 319 0.68 37.68 -66.61
C GLN A 319 0.20 36.53 -67.52
N ALA A 320 0.01 36.80 -68.82
CA ALA A 320 -0.35 35.77 -69.79
C ALA A 320 0.76 34.72 -69.98
N GLY A 321 2.02 35.07 -69.68
CA GLY A 321 3.17 34.17 -69.67
C GLY A 321 3.29 33.27 -68.44
N GLY A 322 2.34 33.35 -67.49
CA GLY A 322 2.33 32.51 -66.28
C GLY A 322 3.26 32.99 -65.16
N TYR A 323 3.72 34.25 -65.22
CA TYR A 323 4.55 34.82 -64.17
C TYR A 323 3.70 35.21 -62.94
N ASP A 324 3.79 34.43 -61.86
CA ASP A 324 3.13 34.74 -60.58
C ASP A 324 4.07 35.52 -59.64
N LEU A 325 3.61 36.72 -59.24
CA LEU A 325 4.33 37.58 -58.30
C LEU A 325 4.45 36.93 -56.92
N ARG A 326 3.47 36.13 -56.50
CA ARG A 326 3.50 35.44 -55.20
C ARG A 326 4.65 34.45 -55.14
N GLU A 327 4.85 33.68 -56.21
CA GLU A 327 5.96 32.73 -56.29
C GLU A 327 7.32 33.46 -56.33
N TYR A 328 7.41 34.58 -57.03
CA TYR A 328 8.60 35.42 -57.05
C TYR A 328 8.95 35.98 -55.66
N TYR A 329 7.97 36.51 -54.92
CA TYR A 329 8.18 36.94 -53.52
C TYR A 329 8.61 35.77 -52.64
N SER A 330 7.99 34.61 -52.84
CA SER A 330 8.30 33.39 -52.12
C SER A 330 9.74 32.94 -52.34
N ARG A 331 10.22 33.00 -53.59
CA ARG A 331 11.57 32.60 -53.96
C ARG A 331 12.62 33.60 -53.49
N THR A 332 12.36 34.89 -53.65
CA THR A 332 13.30 35.94 -53.23
C THR A 332 13.43 36.02 -51.72
N LEU A 333 12.33 35.89 -50.96
CA LEU A 333 12.39 35.81 -49.51
C LEU A 333 13.07 34.52 -49.06
N LEU A 334 12.78 33.39 -49.69
CA LEU A 334 13.49 32.15 -49.38
C LEU A 334 14.99 32.29 -49.68
N GLU A 335 15.40 32.81 -50.83
CA GLU A 335 16.82 33.01 -51.17
C GLU A 335 17.53 33.99 -50.23
N ALA A 336 16.87 35.09 -49.86
CA ALA A 336 17.40 36.06 -48.92
C ALA A 336 17.60 35.47 -47.51
N PHE A 337 16.69 34.60 -47.06
CA PHE A 337 16.70 34.05 -45.70
C PHE A 337 17.23 32.60 -45.61
N ALA A 338 17.47 31.90 -46.73
CA ALA A 338 17.90 30.50 -46.79
C ALA A 338 19.31 30.25 -46.24
N GLY A 339 20.05 31.29 -45.86
CA GLY A 339 21.33 31.18 -45.15
C GLY A 339 21.33 31.84 -43.77
N LEU A 340 20.23 32.48 -43.36
CA LEU A 340 20.12 33.22 -42.09
C LEU A 340 19.41 32.42 -40.99
N GLY A 341 18.77 31.29 -41.35
CA GLY A 341 17.94 30.49 -40.45
C GLY A 341 18.52 29.13 -40.04
N CYS A 342 19.76 28.81 -40.41
CA CYS A 342 20.46 27.60 -39.96
C CYS A 342 21.24 27.89 -38.67
N PHE A 343 20.54 27.83 -37.54
CA PHE A 343 21.16 27.88 -36.22
C PHE A 343 21.67 26.48 -35.88
N VAL A 344 22.93 26.20 -36.21
CA VAL A 344 23.58 24.91 -35.92
C VAL A 344 23.42 24.53 -34.45
N ASP A 345 23.47 25.52 -33.55
CA ASP A 345 23.28 25.30 -32.12
C ASP A 345 21.88 24.78 -31.76
N GLU A 346 20.81 25.32 -32.37
CA GLU A 346 19.44 24.86 -32.10
C GLU A 346 19.15 23.50 -32.75
N GLU A 347 19.67 23.27 -33.95
CA GLU A 347 19.53 21.97 -34.64
C GLU A 347 20.29 20.85 -33.91
N VAL A 348 21.50 21.14 -33.40
CA VAL A 348 22.28 20.21 -32.57
C VAL A 348 21.59 19.97 -31.24
N SER A 349 21.07 21.02 -30.59
CA SER A 349 20.31 20.91 -29.34
C SER A 349 19.07 20.03 -29.50
N GLN A 350 18.32 20.17 -30.59
CA GLN A 350 17.15 19.34 -30.85
C GLN A 350 17.54 17.90 -31.17
N ARG A 351 18.63 17.68 -31.93
CA ARG A 351 19.17 16.33 -32.18
C ARG A 351 19.60 15.65 -30.89
N ASP A 352 20.31 16.35 -30.02
CA ASP A 352 20.77 15.84 -28.73
C ASP A 352 19.59 15.58 -27.79
N ALA A 353 18.57 16.45 -27.79
CA ALA A 353 17.32 16.23 -27.05
C ALA A 353 16.56 14.99 -27.55
N THR A 354 16.55 14.72 -28.86
CA THR A 354 15.93 13.51 -29.42
C THR A 354 16.78 12.25 -29.16
N ASN A 355 18.10 12.33 -29.17
CA ASN A 355 18.99 11.20 -28.88
C ASN A 355 19.04 10.84 -27.38
N THR A 356 18.88 11.81 -26.50
CA THR A 356 18.82 11.60 -25.04
C THR A 356 17.52 10.95 -24.58
N LEU A 357 16.46 10.99 -25.38
CA LEU A 357 15.21 10.26 -25.11
C LEU A 357 15.33 8.74 -25.32
N ASP A 358 16.34 8.26 -26.06
CA ASP A 358 16.51 6.83 -26.40
C ASP A 358 17.74 6.14 -25.76
N THR A 359 18.45 6.79 -24.84
CA THR A 359 19.54 6.16 -24.08
C THR A 359 19.55 6.54 -22.59
N PRO A 360 19.46 5.58 -21.64
CA PRO A 360 19.59 5.88 -20.22
C PRO A 360 21.06 6.16 -19.84
N GLU A 361 21.33 7.33 -19.28
CA GLU A 361 22.66 7.71 -18.75
C GLU A 361 23.16 6.74 -17.65
N PRO A 362 24.45 6.36 -17.65
CA PRO A 362 25.07 5.67 -16.52
C PRO A 362 25.49 6.67 -15.43
N VAL A 363 24.93 6.49 -14.24
CA VAL A 363 25.29 7.19 -12.99
C VAL A 363 26.75 6.90 -12.63
N ALA A 364 27.62 7.92 -12.65
CA ALA A 364 29.01 7.83 -12.17
C ALA A 364 29.37 9.01 -11.24
N SER A 365 29.26 8.73 -9.93
CA SER A 365 30.08 9.22 -8.80
C SER A 365 30.47 10.71 -8.71
N GLU A 366 29.72 11.48 -7.92
CA GLU A 366 30.08 12.80 -7.35
C GLU A 366 31.19 12.74 -6.26
N GLY A 367 31.88 11.61 -6.09
CA GLY A 367 32.90 11.42 -5.06
C GLY A 367 34.29 11.99 -5.38
N ALA A 368 34.55 12.44 -6.61
CA ALA A 368 35.90 12.81 -7.06
C ALA A 368 36.16 14.33 -7.16
N ALA A 369 35.14 15.19 -7.07
CA ALA A 369 35.30 16.64 -7.27
C ALA A 369 35.67 17.42 -5.99
N MET A 370 35.51 16.84 -4.80
CA MET A 370 35.73 17.54 -3.52
C MET A 370 37.18 17.46 -2.99
N ALA A 371 38.10 16.84 -3.72
CA ALA A 371 39.50 16.64 -3.28
C ALA A 371 40.51 17.64 -3.88
N ALA A 372 40.09 18.61 -4.70
CA ALA A 372 41.01 19.49 -5.45
C ALA A 372 41.01 20.97 -5.00
N THR A 373 40.24 21.37 -3.98
CA THR A 373 40.12 22.77 -3.57
C THR A 373 40.36 22.99 -2.08
N SER A 374 41.56 22.63 -1.58
CA SER A 374 42.06 23.22 -0.32
C SER A 374 43.60 23.21 -0.25
N SER A 375 44.21 24.25 -0.83
CA SER A 375 45.60 24.67 -0.53
C SER A 375 45.59 26.17 -0.24
N GLY A 376 46.03 26.57 0.98
CA GLY A 376 45.81 27.87 1.62
C GLY A 376 46.56 29.10 1.05
N PRO A 377 46.61 30.22 1.80
CA PRO A 377 47.55 30.26 2.93
C PRO A 377 47.06 31.01 4.20
N ALA A 378 47.68 30.63 5.32
CA ALA A 378 47.75 31.37 6.57
C ALA A 378 48.66 32.60 6.43
N GLY A 379 48.30 33.69 7.11
CA GLY A 379 48.90 35.01 6.95
C GLY A 379 50.12 35.33 7.82
N SER A 380 50.52 36.60 7.77
CA SER A 380 51.21 37.35 8.83
C SER A 380 51.49 38.78 8.33
N VAL A 381 50.88 39.79 8.95
CA VAL A 381 51.47 40.85 9.81
C VAL A 381 50.32 41.75 10.25
#